data_AF-A0A318UML1-F1
#
_entry.id   AF-A0A318UML1-F1
#
_cell.length_a   1.000
_cell.length_b   1.000
_cell.length_c   1.000
_cell.angle_alpha   90.00
_cell.angle_beta   90.00
_cell.angle_gamma   90.00
#
_symmetry.space_group_name_H-M   'P 1'
#
loop_
_entity.id
_entity.type
_entity.pdbx_description
1 polymer ?
#
loop_
_entity_poly.entity_id
_entity_poly.type
_entity_poly.pdbx_seq_one_letter_code
_entity_poly.pdbx_strand_id
1 'polypeptide(L)'
;MAALNKHQVRASTLPEVIIAMVVILIVFVIAIQIYNNVLHASPSLHEQLVRGLAENYMEKSITEKSYEQEDVMIDSLEFRREVLPFKGYQDVFIMKVNVFQSGKTMGSFQRVFGKKGNGDE
;
A
#
# COMPACT_ATOMS: atom_id res chain seq x y z
N MET A 1 52.54 41.99 7.44
CA MET A 1 51.78 41.85 8.69
C MET A 1 50.30 41.90 8.33
N ALA A 2 49.60 40.76 8.38
CA ALA A 2 48.20 40.68 8.00
C ALA A 2 47.32 41.21 9.16
N ALA A 3 46.54 42.25 8.90
CA ALA A 3 45.58 42.77 9.86
C ALA A 3 44.41 41.78 9.99
N LEU A 4 44.31 41.12 11.14
CA LEU A 4 43.22 40.22 11.46
C LEU A 4 41.97 41.05 11.77
N ASN A 5 41.03 41.14 10.83
CA ASN A 5 39.71 41.74 11.06
C ASN A 5 38.94 40.89 12.09
N LYS A 6 38.97 41.30 13.36
CA LYS A 6 38.15 40.73 14.43
C LYS A 6 36.67 41.10 14.20
N HIS A 7 36.00 40.37 13.32
CA HIS A 7 34.54 40.37 13.31
C HIS A 7 34.05 39.61 14.55
N GLN A 8 33.57 40.36 15.55
CA GLN A 8 32.88 39.79 16.70
C GLN A 8 31.49 39.34 16.24
N VAL A 9 31.24 38.03 16.28
CA VAL A 9 29.90 37.47 16.06
C VAL A 9 29.03 37.94 17.22
N ARG A 10 28.00 38.74 16.94
CA ARG A 10 26.99 39.10 17.94
C ARG A 10 26.31 37.83 18.41
N ALA A 11 26.45 37.50 19.69
CA ALA A 11 25.73 36.39 20.29
C ALA A 11 24.23 36.70 20.29
N SER A 12 23.42 35.71 19.96
CA SER A 12 21.96 35.81 20.03
C SER A 12 21.51 36.03 21.47
N THR A 13 20.49 36.86 21.64
CA THR A 13 19.88 37.14 22.93
C THR A 13 19.02 35.94 23.39
N LEU A 14 18.86 35.76 24.70
CA LEU A 14 17.99 34.72 25.27
C LEU A 14 16.60 34.62 24.62
N PRO A 15 15.84 35.72 24.42
CA PRO A 15 14.53 35.64 23.79
C PRO A 15 14.57 35.16 22.33
N GLU A 16 15.60 35.53 21.56
CA GLU A 16 15.76 35.06 20.17
C GLU A 16 15.99 33.54 20.12
N VAL A 17 16.77 33.01 21.07
CA VAL A 17 17.02 31.56 21.18
C VAL A 17 15.72 30.81 21.50
N ILE A 18 14.89 31.35 22.41
CA ILE A 18 13.60 30.73 22.77
C ILE A 18 12.66 30.71 21.56
N ILE A 19 12.55 31.82 20.82
CA ILE A 19 11.73 31.89 19.61
C ILE A 19 12.23 30.87 18.58
N ALA A 20 13.53 30.76 18.37
CA ALA A 20 14.13 29.77 17.48
C ALA A 20 13.80 28.32 17.90
N MET A 21 13.87 28.00 19.20
CA MET A 21 13.50 26.67 19.71
C MET A 21 12.04 26.32 19.43
N VAL A 22 11.12 27.29 19.59
CA VAL A 22 9.70 27.08 19.30
C VAL A 22 9.46 26.84 17.81
N VAL A 23 10.09 27.63 16.94
CA VAL A 23 9.95 27.47 15.48
C VAL A 23 10.47 26.09 15.05
N ILE A 24 11.64 25.68 15.55
CA ILE A 24 12.22 24.38 15.24
C ILE A 24 11.29 23.24 15.70
N LEU A 25 10.70 23.35 16.89
CA LEU A 25 9.76 22.35 17.41
C LEU A 25 8.54 22.19 16.49
N ILE A 26 7.94 23.29 16.04
CA ILE A 26 6.78 23.26 15.12
C ILE A 26 7.14 22.55 13.82
N VAL A 27 8.31 22.87 13.24
CA VAL A 27 8.77 22.23 12.01
C VAL A 27 8.98 20.73 12.20
N PHE A 28 9.56 20.30 13.32
CA PHE A 28 9.73 18.88 13.63
C PHE A 28 8.39 18.14 13.75
N VAL A 29 7.40 18.74 14.40
CA VAL A 29 6.06 18.12 14.52
C VAL A 29 5.43 17.91 13.14
N ILE A 30 5.49 18.92 12.27
CA ILE A 30 4.97 18.83 10.90
C ILE A 30 5.73 17.75 10.11
N ALA A 31 7.06 17.71 10.22
CA ALA A 31 7.88 16.72 9.54
C ALA A 31 7.52 15.28 9.98
N ILE A 32 7.31 15.05 11.28
CA ILE A 32 6.91 13.74 11.81
C ILE A 32 5.51 13.35 11.30
N GLN A 33 4.57 14.29 11.22
CA GLN A 33 3.23 14.00 10.66
C GLN A 33 3.32 13.58 9.19
N ILE A 34 4.10 14.29 8.38
CA ILE A 34 4.33 13.93 6.98
C ILE A 34 4.98 12.55 6.90
N TYR A 35 6.02 12.29 7.70
CA TYR A 35 6.71 11.00 7.75
C TYR A 35 5.76 9.84 8.09
N ASN A 36 4.90 10.01 9.09
CA ASN A 36 3.91 9.00 9.48
C ASN A 36 2.88 8.76 8.39
N ASN A 37 2.43 9.82 7.71
CA ASN A 37 1.50 9.69 6.58
C ASN A 37 2.13 8.89 5.44
N VAL A 38 3.41 9.10 5.15
CA VAL A 38 4.14 8.35 4.12
C VAL A 38 4.34 6.88 4.53
N LEU A 39 4.67 6.62 5.79
CA LEU A 39 4.81 5.25 6.31
C LEU A 39 3.51 4.47 6.21
N HIS A 40 2.37 5.08 6.56
CA HIS A 40 1.07 4.42 6.47
C HIS A 40 0.52 4.33 5.04
N ALA A 41 1.01 5.16 4.11
CA ALA A 41 0.61 5.08 2.70
C ALA A 41 1.26 3.92 1.96
N SER A 42 2.37 3.38 2.47
CA SER A 42 3.06 2.25 1.85
C SER A 42 2.43 0.93 2.31
N PRO A 43 1.94 0.06 1.40
CA PRO A 43 1.44 -1.25 1.78
C PRO A 43 2.54 -2.04 2.47
N SER A 44 2.20 -2.68 3.58
CA SER A 44 3.18 -3.46 4.35
C SER A 44 3.78 -4.57 3.48
N LEU A 45 5.01 -5.02 3.78
CA LEU A 45 5.62 -6.15 3.06
C LEU A 45 4.70 -7.38 3.06
N HIS A 46 3.98 -7.58 4.17
CA HIS A 46 3.00 -8.64 4.29
C HIS A 46 1.80 -8.46 3.34
N GLU A 47 1.25 -7.25 3.23
CA GLU A 47 0.18 -6.95 2.26
C GLU A 47 0.65 -7.14 0.81
N GLN A 48 1.90 -6.77 0.50
CA GLN A 48 2.46 -6.98 -0.84
C GLN A 48 2.61 -8.48 -1.16
N LEU A 49 3.06 -9.29 -0.19
CA LEU A 49 3.14 -10.75 -0.33
C LEU A 49 1.75 -11.37 -0.52
N VAL A 50 0.79 -10.99 0.31
CA VAL A 50 -0.61 -11.45 0.21
C VAL A 50 -1.21 -11.08 -1.14
N ARG A 51 -0.95 -9.85 -1.62
CA ARG A 51 -1.37 -9.38 -2.94
C ARG A 51 -0.76 -10.22 -4.06
N GLY A 52 0.55 -10.48 -4.00
CA GLY A 52 1.23 -11.32 -4.98
C GLY A 52 0.71 -12.75 -5.01
N LEU A 53 0.43 -13.35 -3.85
CA LEU A 53 -0.18 -14.68 -3.75
C LEU A 53 -1.60 -14.70 -4.34
N ALA A 54 -2.42 -13.68 -4.02
CA ALA A 54 -3.77 -13.54 -4.56
C ALA A 54 -3.76 -13.36 -6.09
N GLU A 55 -2.84 -12.56 -6.63
CA GLU A 55 -2.70 -12.35 -8.08
C GLU A 55 -2.29 -13.63 -8.81
N ASN A 56 -1.29 -14.35 -8.29
CA ASN A 56 -0.88 -15.65 -8.85
C ASN A 56 -2.03 -16.67 -8.81
N TYR A 57 -2.79 -16.70 -7.71
CA TYR A 57 -3.96 -17.56 -7.58
C TYR A 57 -5.04 -17.22 -8.60
N MET A 58 -5.36 -15.92 -8.80
CA MET A 58 -6.30 -15.48 -9.82
C MET A 58 -5.84 -15.84 -11.23
N GLU A 59 -4.55 -15.66 -11.54
CA GLU A 59 -4.00 -15.94 -12.87
C GLU A 59 -4.03 -17.42 -13.23
N LYS A 60 -3.66 -18.29 -12.28
CA LYS A 60 -3.81 -19.75 -12.44
C LYS A 60 -5.26 -20.13 -12.70
N SER A 61 -6.19 -19.53 -11.96
CA SER A 61 -7.62 -19.81 -12.09
C SER A 61 -8.20 -19.40 -13.45
N ILE A 62 -7.75 -18.26 -13.98
CA ILE A 62 -8.13 -17.79 -15.31
C ILE A 62 -7.55 -18.72 -16.39
N THR A 63 -6.29 -19.11 -16.25
CA THR A 63 -5.58 -19.99 -17.20
C THR A 63 -6.18 -21.40 -17.24
N GLU A 64 -6.46 -21.97 -16.08
CA GLU A 64 -7.00 -23.32 -15.93
C GLU A 64 -8.52 -23.38 -16.19
N LYS A 65 -9.17 -22.24 -16.41
CA LYS A 65 -10.63 -22.09 -16.56
C LYS A 65 -11.41 -22.68 -15.38
N SER A 66 -10.78 -22.79 -14.22
CA SER A 66 -11.42 -23.22 -12.98
C SER A 66 -12.10 -21.99 -12.38
N TYR A 67 -13.36 -21.77 -12.76
CA TYR A 67 -14.18 -20.64 -12.29
C TYR A 67 -15.13 -21.01 -11.15
N GLU A 68 -15.00 -22.22 -10.61
CA GLU A 68 -15.82 -22.65 -9.49
C GLU A 68 -15.45 -21.87 -8.22
N GLN A 69 -16.44 -21.71 -7.34
CA GLN A 69 -16.25 -21.13 -6.02
C GLN A 69 -15.47 -22.14 -5.19
N GLU A 70 -14.21 -21.84 -4.95
CA GLU A 70 -13.32 -22.70 -4.17
C GLU A 70 -12.66 -21.88 -3.07
N ASP A 71 -12.72 -22.42 -1.85
CA ASP A 71 -11.99 -21.92 -0.70
C ASP A 71 -10.68 -22.69 -0.61
N VAL A 72 -9.55 -21.99 -0.79
CA VAL A 72 -8.22 -22.63 -0.76
C VAL A 72 -7.43 -22.09 0.42
N MET A 73 -6.84 -22.99 1.20
CA MET A 73 -5.94 -22.63 2.30
C MET A 73 -4.48 -22.74 1.84
N ILE A 74 -3.75 -21.64 1.85
CA ILE A 74 -2.32 -21.58 1.51
C ILE A 74 -1.59 -20.92 2.67
N ASP A 75 -0.62 -21.61 3.28
CA ASP A 75 0.25 -21.05 4.33
C ASP A 75 -0.50 -20.28 5.44
N SER A 76 -1.60 -20.85 5.96
CA SER A 76 -2.51 -20.27 6.98
C SER A 76 -3.42 -19.10 6.55
N LEU A 77 -3.43 -18.78 5.25
CA LEU A 77 -4.34 -17.83 4.64
C LEU A 77 -5.47 -18.58 3.93
N GLU A 78 -6.72 -18.23 4.25
CA GLU A 78 -7.91 -18.73 3.58
C GLU A 78 -8.27 -17.76 2.44
N PHE A 79 -8.27 -18.25 1.22
CA PHE A 79 -8.64 -17.52 0.02
C PHE A 79 -10.04 -17.93 -0.39
N ARG A 80 -11.00 -17.00 -0.27
CA ARG A 80 -12.38 -17.21 -0.73
C ARG A 80 -12.60 -16.53 -2.07
N ARG A 81 -12.99 -17.32 -3.08
CA ARG A 81 -13.24 -16.84 -4.43
C ARG A 81 -14.72 -16.70 -4.74
N GLU A 82 -15.08 -15.56 -5.31
CA GLU A 82 -16.41 -15.29 -5.86
C GLU A 82 -16.27 -14.80 -7.31
N VAL A 83 -16.97 -15.44 -8.25
CA VAL A 83 -17.04 -15.00 -9.65
C VAL A 83 -18.43 -14.45 -9.91
N LEU A 84 -18.52 -13.18 -10.29
CA LEU A 84 -19.77 -12.46 -10.55
C LEU A 84 -19.81 -11.96 -12.01
N PRO A 85 -20.96 -11.98 -12.68
CA PRO A 85 -21.09 -11.36 -14.00
C PRO A 85 -20.90 -9.84 -13.91
N PHE A 86 -20.13 -9.26 -14.84
CA PHE A 86 -19.93 -7.81 -14.90
C PHE A 86 -21.18 -7.15 -15.50
N LYS A 87 -21.73 -6.15 -14.80
CA LYS A 87 -23.03 -5.54 -15.13
C LYS A 87 -23.09 -5.11 -16.61
N GLY A 88 -24.01 -5.72 -17.36
CA GLY A 88 -24.32 -5.36 -18.74
C GLY A 88 -23.54 -6.12 -19.83
N TYR A 89 -22.61 -7.02 -19.48
CA TYR A 89 -21.79 -7.76 -20.44
C TYR A 89 -21.87 -9.27 -20.17
N GLN A 90 -22.28 -10.06 -21.17
CA GLN A 90 -22.44 -11.52 -21.03
C GLN A 90 -21.11 -12.29 -21.03
N ASP A 91 -20.05 -11.68 -21.58
CA ASP A 91 -18.73 -12.30 -21.74
C ASP A 91 -17.67 -11.72 -20.80
N VAL A 92 -18.07 -10.95 -19.78
CA VAL A 92 -17.16 -10.32 -18.82
C VAL A 92 -17.55 -10.68 -17.40
N PHE A 93 -16.57 -11.11 -16.61
CA PHE A 93 -16.73 -11.57 -15.25
C PHE A 93 -15.80 -10.80 -14.30
N ILE A 94 -16.21 -10.64 -13.06
CA ILE A 94 -15.41 -10.13 -11.94
C ILE A 94 -15.05 -11.32 -11.08
N MET A 95 -13.76 -11.61 -10.94
CA MET A 95 -13.25 -12.49 -9.90
C MET A 95 -12.89 -11.64 -8.68
N LYS A 96 -13.55 -11.88 -7.55
CA LYS A 96 -13.23 -11.32 -6.25
C LYS A 96 -12.59 -12.40 -5.39
N VAL A 97 -11.43 -12.11 -4.81
CA VAL A 97 -10.74 -12.99 -3.88
C VAL A 97 -10.59 -12.25 -2.56
N ASN A 98 -11.25 -12.76 -1.53
CA ASN A 98 -11.09 -12.27 -0.16
C ASN A 98 -10.07 -13.15 0.54
N VAL A 99 -9.07 -12.54 1.15
CA VAL A 99 -8.04 -13.26 1.92
C VAL A 99 -8.33 -13.08 3.40
N PHE A 100 -8.40 -14.18 4.13
CA PHE A 100 -8.59 -14.23 5.57
C PHE A 100 -7.39 -14.87 6.25
N GLN A 101 -7.00 -14.35 7.40
CA GLN A 101 -6.03 -14.99 8.28
C GLN A 101 -6.63 -15.06 9.69
N SER A 102 -6.75 -16.27 10.25
CA SER A 102 -7.36 -16.48 11.58
C SER A 102 -8.73 -15.78 11.76
N GLY A 103 -9.57 -15.80 10.72
CA GLY A 103 -10.90 -15.18 10.73
C GLY A 103 -10.94 -13.66 10.52
N LYS A 104 -9.79 -12.97 10.40
CA LYS A 104 -9.72 -11.54 10.07
C LYS A 104 -9.46 -11.34 8.58
N THR A 105 -10.23 -10.47 7.93
CA THR A 105 -10.01 -10.10 6.53
C THR A 105 -8.70 -9.33 6.40
N MET A 106 -7.76 -9.89 5.63
CA MET A 106 -6.46 -9.28 5.33
C MET A 106 -6.54 -8.39 4.09
N GLY A 107 -7.41 -8.71 3.14
CA GLY A 107 -7.59 -7.92 1.94
C GLY A 107 -8.65 -8.49 1.00
N SER A 108 -9.18 -7.65 0.13
CA SER A 108 -10.10 -8.05 -0.94
C SER A 108 -9.51 -7.58 -2.27
N PHE A 109 -9.21 -8.53 -3.14
CA PHE A 109 -8.67 -8.27 -4.47
C PHE A 109 -9.73 -8.58 -5.52
N GLN A 110 -9.81 -7.77 -6.56
CA GLN A 110 -10.77 -7.97 -7.64
C GLN A 110 -10.09 -7.83 -9.00
N ARG A 111 -10.46 -8.68 -9.95
CA ARG A 111 -9.98 -8.63 -11.33
C ARG A 111 -11.14 -8.87 -12.29
N VAL A 112 -11.23 -8.02 -13.31
CA VAL A 112 -12.19 -8.19 -14.41
C VAL A 112 -11.52 -9.00 -15.51
N PHE A 113 -12.20 -10.01 -16.03
CA PHE A 113 -11.69 -10.85 -17.11
C PHE A 113 -12.80 -11.21 -18.11
N GLY A 114 -12.42 -11.38 -19.37
CA GLY A 114 -13.31 -11.81 -20.44
C GLY A 114 -13.33 -13.34 -20.61
N LYS A 115 -14.46 -13.90 -21.07
CA LYS A 115 -14.60 -15.32 -21.44
C LYS A 115 -13.94 -15.65 -22.78
N LYS A 116 -13.81 -14.65 -23.66
CA LYS A 116 -12.84 -14.73 -24.75
C LYS A 116 -11.48 -14.53 -24.13
N GLY A 117 -10.57 -15.45 -24.42
CA GLY A 117 -9.22 -15.46 -23.91
C GLY A 117 -8.55 -14.10 -24.06
N ASN A 118 -7.49 -13.94 -23.28
CA ASN A 118 -6.28 -13.23 -23.68
C ASN A 118 -6.42 -12.56 -25.05
N GLY A 119 -6.35 -11.23 -25.08
CA GLY A 119 -6.05 -10.54 -26.32
C GLY A 119 -4.77 -11.14 -26.89
N ASP A 120 -4.95 -11.98 -27.91
CA ASP A 120 -3.93 -12.27 -28.89
C ASP A 120 -3.82 -11.00 -29.75
N GLU A 121 -2.76 -10.24 -29.52
CA GLU A 121 -1.91 -9.58 -30.53
C GLU A 121 -0.64 -9.02 -29.87
#